data_AF-Q2C674-F1
#
_entry.id   AF-Q2C674-F1
#
_cell.length_a   1.000
_cell.length_b   1.000
_cell.length_c   1.000
_cell.angle_alpha   90.00
_cell.angle_beta   90.00
_cell.angle_gamma   90.00
#
_symmetry.space_group_name_H-M   'P 1'
#
loop_
_entity.id
_entity.type
_entity.pdbx_description
1 polymer ?
#
loop_
_entity_poly.entity_id
_entity_poly.type
_entity_poly.pdbx_seq_one_letter_code
_entity_poly.pdbx_strand_id
1 'polypeptide(L)'
;MANELDEMMSDEFLDSLDDSQSPSTEKPSWVVDEPEHTTYKAYHAILDLEAAVQEAIKSFGKVATAKTKKFYQIKKSNVARIVGLSAQSIFNTSSFSKEIERYFDEVNKALLDLHEIEQKKQVQRKKTGIRVKKKEVIISSHQELEKKYNNVVSRSTKETLDLAIKNMPIDLKVKLGFF
;
A
#
# COMPACT_ATOMS: atom_id res chain seq x y z
N MET A 1 1.40 -9.67 31.15
CA MET A 1 1.87 -10.47 30.00
C MET A 1 0.89 -11.58 29.63
N ALA A 2 0.39 -12.42 30.56
CA ALA A 2 -0.61 -13.45 30.20
C ALA A 2 -2.03 -12.89 29.97
N ASN A 3 -2.46 -11.88 30.75
CA ASN A 3 -3.81 -11.30 30.63
C ASN A 3 -4.07 -10.54 29.32
N GLU A 4 -3.08 -9.81 28.79
CA GLU A 4 -3.28 -9.02 27.56
C GLU A 4 -3.50 -9.92 26.33
N LEU A 5 -2.85 -11.09 26.29
CA LEU A 5 -3.03 -12.03 25.17
C LEU A 5 -4.38 -12.73 25.23
N ASP A 6 -4.87 -13.02 26.43
CA ASP A 6 -6.18 -13.66 26.66
C ASP A 6 -7.32 -12.68 26.35
N GLU A 7 -7.15 -11.40 26.71
CA GLU A 7 -8.09 -10.32 26.40
C GLU A 7 -8.19 -10.04 24.90
N MET A 8 -7.07 -10.12 24.17
CA MET A 8 -7.02 -9.99 22.70
C MET A 8 -7.54 -11.20 21.91
N MET A 9 -7.73 -12.35 22.57
CA MET A 9 -8.28 -13.57 21.97
C MET A 9 -9.68 -13.88 22.49
N SER A 10 -10.28 -12.96 23.26
CA SER A 10 -11.64 -13.08 23.76
C SER A 10 -12.65 -13.01 22.61
N ASP A 11 -13.72 -13.78 22.72
CA ASP A 11 -14.81 -13.77 21.73
C ASP A 11 -15.46 -12.38 21.63
N GLU A 12 -15.44 -11.57 22.70
CA GLU A 12 -15.90 -10.18 22.69
C GLU A 12 -15.02 -9.26 21.83
N PHE A 13 -13.69 -9.44 21.86
CA PHE A 13 -12.78 -8.73 20.95
C PHE A 13 -12.93 -9.22 19.51
N LEU A 14 -13.07 -10.53 19.29
CA LEU A 14 -13.24 -11.10 17.96
C LEU A 14 -14.58 -10.73 17.31
N ASP A 15 -15.68 -10.68 18.08
CA ASP A 15 -16.98 -10.18 17.61
C ASP A 15 -16.93 -8.68 17.28
N SER A 16 -16.12 -7.89 18.00
CA SER A 16 -15.90 -6.47 17.68
C SER A 16 -15.17 -6.24 16.35
N LEU A 17 -14.46 -7.26 15.83
CA LEU A 17 -13.81 -7.21 14.52
C LEU A 17 -14.76 -7.61 13.38
N ASP A 18 -15.78 -8.41 13.66
CA ASP A 18 -16.82 -8.76 12.68
C ASP A 18 -17.80 -7.59 12.47
N ASP A 19 -17.91 -6.69 13.44
CA ASP A 19 -18.49 -5.34 13.31
C ASP A 19 -17.65 -4.38 12.44
N SER A 20 -16.81 -4.93 11.55
CA SER A 20 -16.42 -4.24 10.33
C SER A 20 -17.68 -4.02 9.49
N GLN A 21 -18.41 -2.96 9.86
CA GLN A 21 -19.50 -2.38 9.09
C GLN A 21 -19.09 -2.45 7.63
N SER A 22 -19.72 -3.35 6.87
CA SER A 22 -19.83 -3.18 5.43
C SER A 22 -20.18 -1.71 5.26
N PRO A 23 -19.38 -0.89 4.55
CA PRO A 23 -19.66 0.54 4.47
C PRO A 23 -21.09 0.64 3.98
N SER A 24 -22.00 1.05 4.87
CA SER A 24 -23.38 1.32 4.53
C SER A 24 -23.30 2.57 3.67
N THR A 25 -22.96 2.34 2.41
CA THR A 25 -22.98 3.33 1.36
C THR A 25 -24.45 3.64 1.26
N GLU A 26 -24.87 4.69 1.97
CA GLU A 26 -26.24 5.17 1.96
C GLU A 26 -26.66 5.23 0.50
N LYS A 27 -27.60 4.35 0.13
CA LYS A 27 -28.04 4.26 -1.25
C LYS A 27 -28.52 5.66 -1.65
N PRO A 28 -28.06 6.20 -2.78
CA PRO A 28 -28.50 7.51 -3.21
C PRO A 28 -30.02 7.54 -3.35
N SER A 29 -30.67 8.62 -2.92
CA SER A 29 -32.13 8.76 -2.89
C SER A 29 -32.84 8.62 -4.25
N TRP A 30 -32.09 8.66 -5.35
CA TRP A 30 -32.60 8.47 -6.71
C TRP A 30 -32.61 6.98 -7.15
N VAL A 31 -32.02 6.08 -6.36
CA VAL A 31 -32.04 4.64 -6.62
C VAL A 31 -33.35 4.07 -6.09
N VAL A 32 -34.09 3.40 -6.98
CA VAL A 32 -35.32 2.69 -6.61
C VAL A 32 -34.90 1.30 -6.15
N ASP A 33 -35.42 0.81 -5.03
CA ASP A 33 -35.05 -0.50 -4.48
C ASP A 33 -35.58 -1.71 -5.28
N GLU A 34 -36.32 -1.46 -6.36
CA GLU A 34 -36.81 -2.50 -7.25
C GLU A 34 -35.68 -3.03 -8.16
N PRO A 35 -35.39 -4.34 -8.14
CA PRO A 35 -34.24 -4.92 -8.84
C PRO A 35 -34.37 -4.87 -10.37
N GLU A 36 -35.61 -4.77 -10.88
CA GLU A 36 -35.87 -4.65 -12.31
C GLU A 36 -35.63 -3.22 -12.83
N HIS A 37 -35.69 -2.23 -11.96
CA HIS A 37 -35.63 -0.83 -12.31
C HIS A 37 -34.24 -0.44 -12.83
N THR A 38 -34.23 0.46 -13.81
CA THR A 38 -33.00 0.84 -14.51
C THR A 38 -32.01 1.58 -13.62
N THR A 39 -32.49 2.35 -12.64
CA THR A 39 -31.63 3.02 -11.65
C THR A 39 -30.89 2.02 -10.76
N TYR A 40 -31.57 0.99 -10.27
CA TYR A 40 -30.96 -0.07 -9.46
C TYR A 40 -29.86 -0.78 -10.23
N LYS A 41 -30.17 -1.25 -11.45
CA LYS A 41 -29.21 -1.94 -12.32
C LYS A 41 -28.01 -1.06 -12.66
N ALA A 42 -28.25 0.22 -12.96
CA ALA A 42 -27.17 1.14 -13.32
C ALA A 42 -26.29 1.50 -12.12
N TYR A 43 -26.87 1.67 -10.93
CA TYR A 43 -26.14 1.90 -9.69
C TYR A 43 -25.22 0.71 -9.35
N HIS A 44 -25.76 -0.51 -9.34
CA HIS A 44 -24.97 -1.71 -9.09
C HIS A 44 -23.90 -1.95 -10.17
N ALA A 45 -24.22 -1.71 -11.44
CA ALA A 45 -23.22 -1.80 -12.50
C ALA A 45 -22.06 -0.81 -12.33
N ILE A 46 -22.30 0.39 -11.79
CA ILE A 46 -21.24 1.36 -11.48
C ILE A 46 -20.39 0.85 -10.32
N LEU A 47 -21.01 0.34 -9.25
CA LEU A 47 -20.29 -0.23 -8.10
C LEU A 47 -19.39 -1.41 -8.49
N ASP A 48 -19.90 -2.34 -9.29
CA ASP A 48 -19.12 -3.50 -9.76
C ASP A 48 -17.93 -3.06 -10.61
N LEU A 49 -18.15 -2.09 -11.50
CA LEU A 49 -17.09 -1.52 -12.33
C LEU A 49 -16.07 -0.74 -11.48
N GLU A 50 -16.52 -0.03 -10.44
CA GLU A 50 -15.65 0.66 -9.51
C GLU A 50 -14.73 -0.33 -8.79
N ALA A 51 -15.28 -1.39 -8.20
CA ALA A 51 -14.51 -2.41 -7.50
C ALA A 51 -13.46 -3.05 -8.41
N ALA A 52 -13.85 -3.44 -9.63
CA ALA A 52 -12.93 -4.03 -10.61
C ALA A 52 -11.80 -3.06 -11.01
N VAL A 53 -12.11 -1.77 -11.16
CA VAL A 53 -11.09 -0.75 -11.49
C VAL A 53 -10.19 -0.44 -10.30
N GLN A 54 -10.73 -0.38 -9.08
CA GLN A 54 -9.92 -0.20 -7.87
C GLN A 54 -8.91 -1.35 -7.70
N GLU A 55 -9.33 -2.59 -7.93
CA GLU A 55 -8.44 -3.75 -7.89
C GLU A 55 -7.38 -3.68 -9.00
N ALA A 56 -7.76 -3.26 -10.21
CA ALA A 56 -6.82 -3.05 -11.31
C ALA A 56 -5.77 -1.96 -10.98
N ILE A 57 -6.18 -0.87 -10.32
CA ILE A 57 -5.27 0.19 -9.87
C ILE A 57 -4.27 -0.36 -8.85
N LYS A 58 -4.74 -1.10 -7.85
CA LYS A 58 -3.91 -1.69 -6.79
C LYS A 58 -2.92 -2.72 -7.35
N SER A 59 -3.34 -3.54 -8.31
CA SER A 59 -2.54 -4.63 -8.88
C SER A 59 -1.57 -4.18 -10.00
N PHE A 60 -1.75 -2.98 -10.59
CA PHE A 60 -0.97 -2.55 -11.75
C PHE A 60 0.55 -2.50 -11.51
N GLY A 61 0.99 -2.10 -10.31
CA GLY A 61 2.39 -2.20 -9.86
C GLY A 61 3.43 -1.42 -10.69
N LYS A 62 2.99 -0.58 -11.64
CA LYS A 62 3.86 0.14 -12.58
C LYS A 62 3.52 1.63 -12.60
N VAL A 63 4.47 2.42 -13.09
CA VAL A 63 4.23 3.86 -13.30
C VAL A 63 3.40 4.02 -14.58
N ALA A 64 2.27 4.70 -14.48
CA ALA A 64 1.35 4.90 -15.59
C ALA A 64 1.99 5.73 -16.70
N THR A 65 1.74 5.33 -17.94
CA THR A 65 2.03 6.07 -19.16
C THR A 65 0.73 6.64 -19.74
N ALA A 66 0.77 7.58 -20.68
CA ALA A 66 -0.43 8.17 -21.33
C ALA A 66 -1.45 7.14 -21.85
N LYS A 67 -0.99 5.95 -22.29
CA LYS A 67 -1.84 4.84 -22.77
C LYS A 67 -2.61 4.10 -21.66
N THR A 68 -2.32 4.39 -20.39
CA THR A 68 -2.86 3.67 -19.22
C THR A 68 -4.17 4.28 -18.73
N LYS A 69 -4.55 5.48 -19.22
CA LYS A 69 -5.78 6.19 -18.82
C LYS A 69 -7.06 5.38 -18.92
N LYS A 70 -7.10 4.45 -19.87
CA LYS A 70 -8.23 3.54 -20.09
C LYS A 70 -8.44 2.51 -18.97
N PHE A 71 -7.48 2.28 -18.08
CA PHE A 71 -7.55 1.24 -17.06
C PHE A 71 -8.08 1.74 -15.71
N TYR A 72 -8.04 3.05 -15.47
CA TYR A 72 -8.46 3.67 -14.21
C TYR A 72 -9.66 4.61 -14.36
N GLN A 73 -10.30 4.62 -15.54
CA GLN A 73 -11.50 5.41 -15.82
C GLN A 73 -12.62 4.49 -16.31
N ILE A 74 -13.78 4.58 -15.67
CA ILE A 74 -14.98 3.91 -16.11
C ILE A 74 -15.56 4.68 -17.31
N LYS A 75 -16.07 3.96 -18.31
CA LYS A 75 -16.76 4.54 -19.46
C LYS A 75 -18.27 4.35 -19.35
N LYS A 76 -19.05 5.36 -19.75
CA LYS A 76 -20.52 5.27 -19.84
C LYS A 76 -20.99 4.08 -20.71
N SER A 77 -20.22 3.73 -21.73
CA SER A 77 -20.45 2.55 -22.58
C SER A 77 -20.38 1.22 -21.83
N ASN A 78 -19.53 1.12 -20.80
CA ASN A 78 -19.39 -0.11 -20.01
C ASN A 78 -20.60 -0.31 -19.11
N VAL A 79 -21.08 0.76 -18.47
CA VAL A 79 -22.32 0.75 -17.67
C VAL A 79 -23.51 0.37 -18.54
N ALA A 80 -23.65 1.03 -19.71
CA ALA A 80 -24.70 0.74 -20.68
C ALA A 80 -24.74 -0.74 -21.11
N ARG A 81 -23.57 -1.33 -21.38
CA ARG A 81 -23.45 -2.75 -21.74
C ARG A 81 -23.91 -3.70 -20.64
N ILE A 82 -23.64 -3.39 -19.36
CA ILE A 82 -24.05 -4.22 -18.22
C ILE A 82 -25.56 -4.10 -17.99
N VAL A 83 -26.09 -2.88 -18.08
CA VAL A 83 -27.53 -2.60 -17.88
C VAL A 83 -28.39 -3.12 -19.05
N GLY A 84 -27.79 -3.29 -20.24
CA GLY A 84 -28.49 -3.71 -21.45
C GLY A 84 -29.27 -2.59 -22.14
N LEU A 85 -28.95 -1.33 -21.83
CA LEU A 85 -29.58 -0.14 -22.40
C LEU A 85 -28.55 0.77 -23.07
N SER A 86 -29.00 1.70 -23.91
CA SER A 86 -28.08 2.67 -24.51
C SER A 86 -27.58 3.67 -23.47
N ALA A 87 -26.34 4.14 -23.61
CA ALA A 87 -25.78 5.15 -22.71
C ALA A 87 -26.60 6.45 -22.74
N GLN A 88 -27.17 6.80 -23.90
CA GLN A 88 -28.05 7.95 -24.06
C GLN A 88 -29.32 7.81 -23.20
N SER A 89 -29.89 6.59 -23.14
CA SER A 89 -31.08 6.32 -22.34
C SER A 89 -30.82 6.55 -20.85
N ILE A 90 -29.70 6.04 -20.34
CA ILE A 90 -29.35 6.08 -18.92
C ILE A 90 -28.91 7.48 -18.50
N PHE A 91 -28.01 8.11 -19.27
CA PHE A 91 -27.29 9.31 -18.83
C PHE A 91 -27.85 10.62 -19.39
N ASN A 92 -28.83 10.62 -20.30
CA ASN A 92 -29.26 11.86 -20.96
C ASN A 92 -30.78 12.02 -21.07
N THR A 93 -31.54 10.93 -21.25
CA THR A 93 -33.00 11.05 -21.49
C THR A 93 -33.88 10.72 -20.28
N SER A 94 -33.40 9.91 -19.35
CA SER A 94 -34.19 9.51 -18.17
C SER A 94 -34.33 10.64 -17.14
N SER A 95 -35.37 10.58 -16.32
CA SER A 95 -35.61 11.54 -15.23
C SER A 95 -34.47 11.60 -14.21
N PHE A 96 -33.78 10.47 -13.98
CA PHE A 96 -32.65 10.32 -13.05
C PHE A 96 -31.28 10.59 -13.69
N SER A 97 -31.26 11.01 -14.97
CA SER A 97 -30.02 11.14 -15.76
C SER A 97 -28.99 12.08 -15.13
N LYS A 98 -29.45 13.20 -14.57
CA LYS A 98 -28.58 14.20 -13.93
C LYS A 98 -27.94 13.66 -12.66
N GLU A 99 -28.71 12.94 -11.85
CA GLU A 99 -28.25 12.36 -10.60
C GLU A 99 -27.24 11.24 -10.85
N ILE A 100 -27.51 10.34 -11.79
CA ILE A 100 -26.59 9.26 -12.13
C ILE A 100 -25.32 9.75 -12.82
N GLU A 101 -25.42 10.80 -13.65
CA GLU A 101 -24.25 11.42 -14.28
C GLU A 101 -23.34 12.07 -13.23
N ARG A 102 -23.91 12.80 -12.28
CA ARG A 102 -23.15 13.38 -11.16
C ARG A 102 -22.44 12.29 -10.35
N TYR A 103 -23.15 11.25 -9.97
CA TYR A 103 -22.58 10.12 -9.23
C TYR A 103 -21.45 9.44 -10.02
N PHE A 104 -21.65 9.22 -11.32
CA PHE A 104 -20.65 8.63 -12.20
C PHE A 104 -19.38 9.48 -12.31
N ASP A 105 -19.52 10.80 -12.38
CA ASP A 105 -18.38 11.72 -12.42
C ASP A 105 -17.63 11.77 -11.07
N GLU A 106 -18.37 11.73 -9.96
CA GLU A 106 -17.79 11.64 -8.60
C GLU A 106 -16.97 10.35 -8.43
N VAL A 107 -17.51 9.20 -8.84
CA VAL A 107 -16.82 7.90 -8.80
C VAL A 107 -15.55 7.93 -9.66
N ASN A 108 -15.62 8.45 -10.90
CA ASN A 108 -14.44 8.56 -11.75
C ASN A 108 -13.38 9.50 -11.17
N LYS A 109 -13.80 10.57 -10.49
CA LYS A 109 -12.88 11.48 -9.81
C LYS A 109 -12.18 10.76 -8.64
N ALA A 110 -12.92 10.02 -7.82
CA ALA A 110 -12.35 9.23 -6.72
C ALA A 110 -11.34 8.18 -7.22
N LEU A 111 -11.67 7.48 -8.32
CA LEU A 111 -10.75 6.52 -8.96
C LEU A 111 -9.48 7.19 -9.49
N LEU A 112 -9.58 8.40 -10.04
CA LEU A 112 -8.44 9.18 -10.49
C LEU A 112 -7.54 9.56 -9.31
N ASP A 113 -8.12 10.04 -8.22
CA ASP A 113 -7.38 10.41 -7.01
C ASP A 113 -6.65 9.19 -6.40
N LEU A 114 -7.33 8.03 -6.31
CA LEU A 114 -6.72 6.76 -5.89
C LEU A 114 -5.55 6.36 -6.79
N HIS A 115 -5.72 6.48 -8.11
CA HIS A 115 -4.67 6.18 -9.05
C HIS A 115 -3.47 7.13 -8.88
N GLU A 116 -3.68 8.43 -8.67
CA GLU A 116 -2.59 9.38 -8.43
C GLU A 116 -1.81 9.08 -7.15
N ILE A 117 -2.50 8.69 -6.08
CA ILE A 117 -1.87 8.27 -4.83
C ILE A 117 -1.00 7.03 -5.06
N GLU A 118 -1.52 6.03 -5.77
CA GLU A 118 -0.76 4.81 -6.07
C GLU A 118 0.43 5.11 -6.98
N GLN A 119 0.28 5.99 -7.97
CA GLN A 119 1.39 6.43 -8.82
C GLN A 119 2.52 7.09 -8.03
N LYS A 120 2.18 7.97 -7.08
CA LYS A 120 3.17 8.59 -6.18
C LYS A 120 3.91 7.50 -5.38
N LYS A 121 3.19 6.51 -4.82
CA LYS A 121 3.80 5.37 -4.11
C LYS A 121 4.73 4.56 -5.01
N GLN A 122 4.33 4.26 -6.25
CA GLN A 122 5.13 3.48 -7.18
C GLN A 122 6.41 4.20 -7.61
N VAL A 123 6.35 5.51 -7.81
CA VAL A 123 7.55 6.33 -8.06
C VAL A 123 8.52 6.28 -6.88
N GLN A 124 8.03 6.34 -5.65
CA GLN A 124 8.88 6.24 -4.46
C GLN A 124 9.50 4.85 -4.32
N ARG A 125 8.72 3.78 -4.54
CA ARG A 125 9.24 2.39 -4.52
C ARG A 125 10.40 2.19 -5.49
N LYS A 126 10.31 2.77 -6.70
CA LYS A 126 11.39 2.73 -7.70
C LYS A 126 12.66 3.48 -7.29
N LYS A 127 12.57 4.44 -6.37
CA LYS A 127 13.70 5.26 -5.90
C LYS A 127 14.40 4.67 -4.67
N THR A 128 13.96 3.52 -4.18
CA THR A 128 14.52 2.90 -2.97
C THR A 128 15.55 1.80 -3.30
N GLY A 129 16.57 1.67 -2.45
CA GLY A 129 17.52 0.57 -2.46
C GLY A 129 18.87 0.89 -3.10
N ILE A 130 19.83 -0.03 -2.92
CA ILE A 130 21.20 0.11 -3.42
C ILE A 130 21.26 0.16 -4.95
N ARG A 131 20.34 -0.53 -5.64
CA ARG A 131 20.26 -0.57 -7.11
C ARG A 131 20.01 0.79 -7.78
N VAL A 132 19.47 1.76 -7.05
CA VAL A 132 19.23 3.13 -7.55
C VAL A 132 20.49 3.99 -7.45
N LYS A 133 21.42 3.63 -6.55
CA LYS A 133 22.66 4.36 -6.34
C LYS A 133 23.67 4.05 -7.46
N LYS A 134 24.46 5.06 -7.83
CA LYS A 134 25.58 4.87 -8.77
C LYS A 134 26.62 3.93 -8.16
N LYS A 135 27.29 3.14 -9.01
CA LYS A 135 28.35 2.20 -8.62
C LYS A 135 29.40 2.85 -7.70
N GLU A 136 29.83 4.07 -8.05
CA GLU A 136 30.83 4.83 -7.28
C GLU A 136 30.40 5.05 -5.83
N VAL A 137 29.16 5.51 -5.60
CA VAL A 137 28.61 5.75 -4.26
C VAL A 137 28.54 4.45 -3.45
N ILE A 138 28.23 3.33 -4.10
CA ILE A 138 28.18 2.02 -3.46
C ILE A 138 29.59 1.60 -3.02
N ILE A 139 30.58 1.70 -3.91
CA ILE A 139 31.97 1.35 -3.61
C ILE A 139 32.50 2.17 -2.45
N SER A 140 32.34 3.49 -2.49
CA SER A 140 32.78 4.38 -1.41
C SER A 140 32.13 4.02 -0.06
N SER A 141 30.80 3.78 -0.05
CA SER A 141 30.11 3.37 1.18
C SER A 141 30.60 2.03 1.74
N HIS A 142 30.98 1.09 0.86
CA HIS A 142 31.49 -0.22 1.27
C HIS A 142 32.88 -0.09 1.88
N GLN A 143 33.79 0.67 1.24
CA GLN A 143 35.13 0.94 1.76
C GLN A 143 35.08 1.64 3.12
N GLU A 144 34.16 2.59 3.30
CA GLU A 144 33.95 3.25 4.60
C GLU A 144 33.46 2.27 5.67
N LEU A 145 32.54 1.35 5.32
CA LEU A 145 32.05 0.33 6.23
C LEU A 145 33.15 -0.66 6.62
N GLU A 146 33.96 -1.12 5.66
CA GLU A 146 35.12 -1.99 5.94
C GLU A 146 36.12 -1.29 6.86
N LYS A 147 36.41 -0.01 6.61
CA LYS A 147 37.31 0.77 7.47
C LYS A 147 36.77 0.89 8.90
N LYS A 148 35.48 1.17 9.06
CA LYS A 148 34.82 1.23 10.38
C LYS A 148 34.83 -0.13 11.07
N TYR A 149 34.50 -1.20 10.33
CA TYR A 149 34.52 -2.57 10.83
C TYR A 149 35.91 -2.95 11.34
N ASN A 150 36.95 -2.75 10.52
CA ASN A 150 38.33 -3.07 10.90
C ASN A 150 38.79 -2.24 12.10
N ASN A 151 38.37 -0.99 12.22
CA ASN A 151 38.68 -0.16 13.39
C ASN A 151 38.05 -0.73 14.67
N VAL A 152 36.77 -1.12 14.61
CA VAL A 152 36.05 -1.71 15.75
C VAL A 152 36.66 -3.05 16.15
N VAL A 153 36.98 -3.92 15.18
CA VAL A 153 37.66 -5.20 15.43
C VAL A 153 39.01 -4.95 16.10
N SER A 154 39.83 -4.05 15.56
CA SER A 154 41.15 -3.73 16.11
C SER A 154 41.09 -3.16 17.52
N ARG A 155 40.04 -2.38 17.82
CA ARG A 155 39.81 -1.83 19.15
C ARG A 155 39.37 -2.91 20.13
N SER A 156 38.40 -3.73 19.74
CA SER A 156 37.90 -4.82 20.57
C SER A 156 38.98 -5.88 20.84
N THR A 157 39.82 -6.21 19.87
CA THR A 157 40.95 -7.13 20.08
C THR A 157 41.96 -6.56 21.05
N LYS A 158 42.26 -5.25 20.98
CA LYS A 158 43.12 -4.61 21.99
C LYS A 158 42.49 -4.62 23.37
N GLU A 159 41.24 -4.19 23.49
CA GLU A 159 40.53 -4.14 24.78
C GLU A 159 40.43 -5.52 25.43
N THR A 160 40.14 -6.56 24.65
CA THR A 160 40.08 -7.96 25.15
C THR A 160 41.45 -8.46 25.57
N LEU A 161 42.51 -8.16 24.81
CA LEU A 161 43.87 -8.56 25.14
C LEU A 161 44.38 -7.83 26.39
N ASP A 162 44.12 -6.52 26.51
CA ASP A 162 44.44 -5.72 27.68
C ASP A 162 43.73 -6.24 28.94
N LEU A 163 42.46 -6.64 28.81
CA LEU A 163 41.69 -7.21 29.91
C LEU A 163 42.21 -8.61 30.30
N ALA A 164 42.56 -9.44 29.32
CA ALA A 164 43.19 -10.74 29.55
C ALA A 164 44.55 -10.60 30.25
N ILE A 165 45.38 -9.64 29.81
CA ILE A 165 46.65 -9.32 30.47
C ILE A 165 46.36 -8.83 31.89
N LYS A 166 45.43 -7.90 32.11
CA LYS A 166 45.10 -7.38 33.45
C LYS A 166 44.70 -8.49 34.42
N ASN A 167 43.92 -9.46 33.97
CA ASN A 167 43.44 -10.57 34.79
C ASN A 167 44.44 -11.73 34.92
N MET A 168 45.59 -11.67 34.25
CA MET A 168 46.60 -12.73 34.32
C MET A 168 47.36 -12.72 35.67
N PRO A 169 47.69 -13.90 36.24
CA PRO A 169 48.55 -14.02 37.41
C PRO A 169 49.93 -13.34 37.22
N ILE A 170 50.48 -12.80 38.30
CA ILE A 170 51.73 -12.00 38.28
C ILE A 170 52.92 -12.81 37.74
N ASP A 171 53.05 -14.08 38.13
CA ASP A 171 54.13 -14.97 37.65
C ASP A 171 54.16 -15.13 36.13
N LEU A 172 52.97 -15.17 35.50
CA LEU A 172 52.86 -15.28 34.05
C LEU A 172 53.12 -13.93 33.36
N LYS A 173 52.71 -12.81 33.96
CA LYS A 173 53.03 -11.46 33.46
C LYS A 173 54.54 -11.20 33.41
N VAL A 174 55.27 -11.60 34.46
CA VAL A 174 56.72 -11.47 34.55
C VAL A 174 57.41 -12.35 33.51
N LYS A 175 56.96 -13.61 33.33
CA LYS A 175 57.52 -14.52 32.31
C LYS A 175 57.29 -14.04 30.87
N LEU A 176 56.18 -13.35 30.60
CA LEU A 176 55.82 -12.86 29.27
C LEU A 176 56.34 -11.43 29.00
N GLY A 177 57.02 -10.80 29.95
CA GLY A 177 57.64 -9.48 29.77
C GLY A 177 56.64 -8.32 29.74
N PHE A 178 55.47 -8.47 30.39
CA PHE A 178 54.47 -7.39 30.54
C PHE A 178 54.70 -6.51 31.77
N PHE A 179 55.82 -6.71 32.48
CA PHE A 179 56.25 -5.99 33.68
C PHE A 179 57.72 -5.60 33.59
#